data_AF-A0A1S3R3M9-F1
#
_entry.id   AF-A0A1S3R3M9-F1
#
_cell.length_a   1.000
_cell.length_b   1.000
_cell.length_c   1.000
_cell.angle_alpha   90.00
_cell.angle_beta   90.00
_cell.angle_gamma   90.00
#
_symmetry.space_group_name_H-M   'P 1'
#
loop_
_entity.id
_entity.type
_entity.pdbx_description
1 polymer ?
#
loop_
_entity_poly.entity_id
_entity_poly.type
_entity_poly.pdbx_seq_one_letter_code
_entity_poly.pdbx_strand_id
1 'polypeptide(L)'
;MYSNTDNCTDDMTCVKEEIFGPVMSVMPFDTEEEVLKRANNTTFGLASGVFTRDISRAHRVAENLQAGTCFINNYNISPVEVPFGGYKQS
;
A
#
# COMPACT_ATOMS: atom_id res chain seq x y z
N MET A 1 -11.33 -10.06 17.88
CA MET A 1 -11.83 -10.48 16.55
C MET A 1 -10.96 -9.76 15.52
N TYR A 2 -9.75 -10.27 15.28
CA TYR A 2 -8.86 -9.76 14.23
C TYR A 2 -8.52 -10.97 13.36
N SER A 3 -9.16 -11.07 12.21
CA SER A 3 -8.85 -12.08 11.20
C SER A 3 -7.57 -11.64 10.49
N ASN A 4 -6.42 -11.80 11.14
CA ASN A 4 -5.14 -11.70 10.47
C ASN A 4 -4.97 -12.97 9.63
N THR A 5 -5.03 -12.81 8.31
CA THR A 5 -4.72 -13.89 7.36
C THR A 5 -3.21 -13.90 7.17
N ASP A 6 -2.51 -14.64 8.03
CA ASP A 6 -1.06 -14.73 8.18
C ASP A 6 -0.36 -15.61 7.11
N ASN A 7 -1.04 -15.91 6.00
CA ASN A 7 -0.50 -16.69 4.89
C ASN A 7 -1.18 -16.35 3.54
N CYS A 8 -1.36 -15.07 3.27
CA CYS A 8 -1.92 -14.59 2.01
C CYS A 8 -0.91 -14.71 0.86
N THR A 9 -1.40 -15.10 -0.32
CA THR A 9 -0.66 -14.99 -1.58
C THR A 9 -1.30 -13.94 -2.49
N ASP A 10 -0.51 -13.36 -3.38
CA ASP A 10 -0.95 -12.27 -4.27
C ASP A 10 -2.16 -12.65 -5.15
N ASP A 11 -2.40 -13.96 -5.36
CA ASP A 11 -3.49 -14.46 -6.18
C ASP A 11 -4.84 -14.60 -5.47
N MET A 12 -4.88 -14.48 -4.15
CA MET A 12 -6.11 -14.62 -3.38
C MET A 12 -7.07 -13.45 -3.62
N THR A 13 -8.36 -13.76 -3.74
CA THR A 13 -9.43 -12.76 -3.91
C THR A 13 -9.39 -11.68 -2.82
N CYS A 14 -9.16 -12.07 -1.56
CA CYS A 14 -9.07 -11.14 -0.43
C CYS A 14 -7.86 -10.20 -0.47
N VAL A 15 -6.89 -10.44 -1.36
CA VAL A 15 -5.72 -9.56 -1.58
C VAL A 15 -5.97 -8.62 -2.77
N LYS A 16 -6.68 -9.08 -3.80
CA LYS A 16 -6.93 -8.30 -5.03
C LYS A 16 -8.15 -7.39 -4.94
N GLU A 17 -9.19 -7.80 -4.22
CA GLU A 17 -10.48 -7.11 -4.18
C GLU A 17 -10.68 -6.33 -2.88
N GLU A 18 -11.40 -5.22 -2.98
CA GLU A 18 -11.71 -4.36 -1.85
C GLU A 18 -12.84 -4.95 -1.00
N ILE A 19 -12.55 -5.27 0.26
CA ILE A 19 -13.48 -5.95 1.18
C ILE A 19 -14.45 -4.97 1.86
N PHE A 20 -14.09 -3.70 2.01
CA PHE A 20 -14.87 -2.67 2.75
C PHE A 20 -15.23 -3.07 4.21
N GLY A 21 -14.44 -3.97 4.81
CA GLY A 21 -14.64 -4.46 6.18
C GLY A 21 -13.34 -4.44 6.99
N PRO A 22 -13.38 -4.77 8.30
CA PRO A 22 -12.22 -4.76 9.19
C PRO A 22 -11.32 -5.98 8.96
N VAL A 23 -10.77 -6.11 7.74
CA VAL A 23 -9.92 -7.22 7.30
C VAL A 23 -8.59 -6.67 6.79
N MET A 24 -7.49 -7.31 7.18
CA MET A 24 -6.14 -6.93 6.75
C MET A 24 -5.37 -8.17 6.33
N SER A 25 -4.82 -8.14 5.11
CA SER A 25 -3.93 -9.16 4.58
C SER A 25 -2.48 -8.78 4.90
N VAL A 26 -1.75 -9.65 5.61
CA VAL A 26 -0.33 -9.43 5.94
C VAL A 26 0.51 -10.37 5.09
N MET A 27 1.45 -9.82 4.35
CA MET A 27 2.29 -10.57 3.42
C MET A 27 3.77 -10.24 3.65
N PRO A 28 4.64 -11.24 3.90
CA PRO A 28 6.07 -11.02 4.00
C PRO A 28 6.67 -10.71 2.62
N PHE A 29 7.81 -10.03 2.62
CA PHE A 29 8.63 -9.76 1.44
C PHE A 29 10.11 -9.74 1.86
N ASP A 30 11.02 -10.01 0.92
CA ASP A 30 12.46 -10.09 1.20
C ASP A 30 13.22 -8.87 0.68
N THR A 31 12.75 -8.29 -0.45
CA THR A 31 13.47 -7.21 -1.12
C THR A 31 12.59 -6.00 -1.43
N GLU A 32 13.22 -4.83 -1.54
CA GLU A 32 12.53 -3.59 -1.92
C GLU A 32 11.96 -3.67 -3.35
N GLU A 33 12.69 -4.29 -4.28
CA GLU A 33 12.23 -4.45 -5.67
C GLU A 33 11.00 -5.37 -5.74
N GLU A 34 11.02 -6.49 -5.01
CA GLU A 34 9.89 -7.42 -4.93
C GLU A 34 8.65 -6.72 -4.37
N VAL A 35 8.76 -6.03 -3.24
CA VAL A 35 7.59 -5.38 -2.62
C VAL A 35 7.05 -4.24 -3.47
N LEU A 36 7.89 -3.48 -4.16
CA LEU A 36 7.44 -2.44 -5.10
C LEU A 36 6.67 -3.04 -6.28
N LYS A 37 7.18 -4.14 -6.85
CA LYS A 37 6.50 -4.86 -7.93
C LYS A 37 5.14 -5.38 -7.47
N ARG A 38 5.09 -5.99 -6.28
CA ARG A 38 3.85 -6.55 -5.71
C ARG A 38 2.84 -5.46 -5.36
N ALA A 39 3.28 -4.38 -4.71
CA ALA A 39 2.43 -3.24 -4.34
C ALA A 39 1.79 -2.55 -5.56
N ASN A 40 2.51 -2.47 -6.68
CA ASN A 40 2.01 -1.90 -7.92
C ASN A 40 1.19 -2.88 -8.77
N ASN A 41 1.22 -4.19 -8.48
CA ASN A 41 0.48 -5.23 -9.19
C ASN A 41 -1.00 -5.28 -8.76
N THR A 42 -1.68 -4.15 -8.94
CA THR A 42 -3.10 -3.96 -8.65
C THR A 42 -3.72 -3.02 -9.68
N THR A 43 -5.02 -3.15 -9.91
CA THR A 43 -5.83 -2.23 -10.72
C THR A 43 -6.12 -0.92 -10.00
N PHE A 44 -5.92 -0.88 -8.67
CA PHE A 44 -6.15 0.27 -7.81
C PHE A 44 -4.86 1.08 -7.60
N GLY A 45 -5.00 2.29 -7.04
CA GLY A 45 -3.91 3.22 -6.78
C GLY A 45 -4.32 4.41 -5.93
N LEU A 46 -5.21 4.24 -4.94
CA LEU A 46 -5.71 5.37 -4.14
C LEU A 46 -4.62 5.96 -3.23
N ALA A 47 -4.14 5.14 -2.28
CA ALA A 47 -3.15 5.55 -1.30
C ALA A 47 -2.15 4.41 -1.01
N SER A 48 -0.97 4.78 -0.56
CA SER A 48 0.09 3.86 -0.13
C SER A 48 0.80 4.39 1.12
N GLY A 49 1.58 3.54 1.77
CA GLY A 49 2.36 3.93 2.95
C GLY A 49 3.69 3.20 3.02
N VAL A 50 4.73 3.91 3.48
CA VAL A 50 6.08 3.41 3.66
C VAL A 50 6.52 3.68 5.09
N PHE A 51 6.93 2.63 5.80
CA PHE A 51 7.45 2.72 7.16
C PHE A 51 8.93 2.32 7.18
N THR A 52 9.81 3.29 7.43
CA THR A 52 11.26 3.09 7.46
C THR A 52 11.93 4.24 8.22
N ARG A 53 13.09 3.96 8.83
CA ARG A 53 13.95 4.99 9.45
C ARG A 53 14.93 5.63 8.46
N ASP A 54 15.14 4.99 7.31
CA ASP A 54 16.02 5.48 6.25
C ASP A 54 15.23 6.45 5.34
N ILE A 55 15.60 7.72 5.38
CA ILE A 55 14.95 8.79 4.61
C ILE A 55 15.15 8.65 3.09
N SER A 56 16.32 8.19 2.66
CA SER A 56 16.61 7.96 1.25
C SER A 56 15.79 6.80 0.70
N ARG A 57 15.62 5.75 1.52
CA ARG A 57 14.69 4.67 1.21
C ARG A 57 13.24 5.13 1.17
N ALA A 58 12.83 5.95 2.12
CA ALA A 58 11.46 6.46 2.18
C ALA A 58 11.07 7.19 0.89
N HIS A 59 11.88 8.15 0.45
CA HIS A 59 11.62 8.90 -0.78
C HIS A 59 11.72 8.02 -2.03
N ARG A 60 12.74 7.16 -2.14
CA ARG A 60 12.89 6.26 -3.30
C ARG A 60 11.69 5.33 -3.46
N VAL A 61 11.20 4.73 -2.37
CA VAL A 61 10.02 3.85 -2.42
C VAL A 61 8.76 4.65 -2.74
N ALA A 62 8.58 5.82 -2.12
CA ALA A 62 7.42 6.68 -2.38
C ALA A 62 7.33 7.12 -3.86
N GLU A 63 8.46 7.47 -4.49
CA GLU A 63 8.52 7.84 -5.91
C GLU A 63 8.17 6.69 -6.86
N ASN A 64 8.36 5.44 -6.43
CA ASN A 64 8.11 4.25 -7.26
C ASN A 64 6.74 3.61 -7.02
N LEU A 65 5.97 4.09 -6.03
CA LEU A 65 4.60 3.61 -5.78
C LEU A 65 3.60 4.32 -6.69
N GLN A 66 2.76 3.53 -7.36
CA GLN A 66 1.70 4.01 -8.25
C GLN A 66 0.42 4.29 -7.47
N ALA A 67 0.48 5.28 -6.58
CA ALA A 67 -0.65 5.73 -5.77
C ALA A 67 -0.74 7.25 -5.76
N GLY A 68 -1.94 7.81 -5.63
CA GLY A 68 -2.10 9.27 -5.64
C GLY A 68 -1.76 9.96 -4.34
N THR A 69 -1.73 9.23 -3.22
CA THR A 69 -1.14 9.70 -1.96
C THR A 69 -0.20 8.65 -1.39
N CYS A 70 1.00 9.05 -0.99
CA CYS A 70 1.95 8.19 -0.29
C CYS A 70 2.28 8.77 1.09
N PHE A 71 2.06 7.98 2.14
CA PHE A 71 2.39 8.35 3.52
C PHE A 71 3.74 7.78 3.93
N ILE A 72 4.64 8.63 4.45
CA ILE A 72 5.91 8.18 5.04
C ILE A 72 5.78 8.22 6.57
N ASN A 73 5.95 7.06 7.22
CA ASN A 73 5.89 6.88 8.68
C ASN A 73 4.59 7.39 9.33
N ASN A 74 3.50 7.40 8.56
CA ASN A 74 2.16 7.74 8.99
C ASN A 74 1.14 7.01 8.11
N TYR A 75 -0.15 7.12 8.40
CA TYR A 75 -1.21 6.60 7.54
C TYR A 75 -2.53 7.33 7.81
N ASN A 76 -3.36 7.43 6.77
CA ASN A 76 -4.75 7.92 6.86
C ASN A 76 -4.90 9.38 7.34
N ILE A 77 -4.01 10.27 6.88
CA ILE A 77 -4.14 11.72 7.10
C ILE A 77 -4.57 12.36 5.79
N SER A 78 -5.65 13.14 5.80
CA SER A 78 -6.16 13.85 4.61
C SER A 78 -6.45 15.30 4.97
N PRO A 79 -5.42 16.17 5.00
CA PRO A 79 -5.62 17.58 5.28
C PRO A 79 -6.27 18.26 4.06
N VAL A 80 -7.12 19.27 4.31
CA VAL A 80 -7.94 19.89 3.26
C VAL A 80 -7.11 20.64 2.20
N GLU A 81 -5.89 21.01 2.56
CA GLU A 81 -4.92 21.71 1.72
C GLU A 81 -4.11 20.80 0.78
N VAL A 82 -4.17 19.47 0.95
CA VAL A 82 -3.42 18.52 0.11
C VAL A 82 -4.40 17.79 -0.82
N PRO A 83 -4.12 17.72 -2.14
CA PRO A 83 -4.98 16.99 -3.06
C PRO A 83 -5.01 15.50 -2.72
N PHE A 84 -6.20 14.92 -2.70
CA PHE A 84 -6.43 13.49 -2.51
C PHE A 84 -7.19 12.94 -3.71
N GLY A 85 -6.61 11.93 -4.38
CA GLY A 85 -7.18 11.34 -5.59
C GLY A 85 -6.41 10.08 -5.97
N GLY A 86 -7.05 9.18 -6.73
CA GLY A 86 -6.48 7.89 -7.09
C GLY A 86 -5.64 7.90 -8.36
N TYR A 87 -4.77 6.91 -8.47
CA TYR A 87 -4.16 6.45 -9.71
C TYR A 87 -4.97 5.24 -10.25
N LYS A 88 -4.87 4.98 -11.55
CA LYS A 88 -5.53 3.85 -12.23
C LYS A 88 -7.06 3.88 -12.10
N GLN A 89 -7.69 2.82 -11.61
CA GLN A 89 -9.15 2.71 -11.47
C GLN A 89 -9.65 3.10 -10.06
N SER A 90 -8.83 3.76 -9.25
CA SER A 90 -9.22 4.28 -7.94
C SER A 90 -9.89 5.64 -8.00
#